data_AF-A0A3C1S6V1-F1
#
_entry.id   AF-A0A3C1S6V1-F1
#
_cell.length_a   1.000
_cell.length_b   1.000
_cell.length_c   1.000
_cell.angle_alpha   90.00
_cell.angle_beta   90.00
_cell.angle_gamma   90.00
#
_symmetry.space_group_name_H-M   'P 1'
#
loop_
_entity.id
_entity.type
_entity.pdbx_description
1 polymer ?
#
loop_
_entity_poly.entity_id
_entity_poly.type
_entity_poly.pdbx_seq_one_letter_code
_entity_poly.pdbx_strand_id
1 'polypeptide(L)' 'MLSRFFLDRPVFAWVIAISIMVLGGLAIYNLPISQYPPIAPPSIYISAFYPGASAETVENSVTQIIEQKMTGLES' A
#
# COMPACT_ATOMS: atom_id res chain seq x y z
N MET A 1 -21.22 2.73 -35.74
CA MET A 1 -21.17 4.19 -35.96
C MET A 1 -19.84 4.79 -35.47
N LEU A 2 -19.40 4.49 -34.25
CA LEU A 2 -18.12 4.97 -33.70
C LEU A 2 -16.90 4.65 -34.60
N SER A 3 -16.73 3.41 -35.04
CA SER A 3 -15.58 3.00 -35.86
C SER A 3 -15.49 3.72 -37.21
N ARG A 4 -16.63 4.13 -37.77
CA ARG A 4 -16.69 4.84 -39.05
C ARG A 4 -16.15 6.27 -38.93
N PHE A 5 -16.42 6.94 -37.80
CA PHE A 5 -15.84 8.25 -37.47
C PHE A 5 -14.30 8.23 -37.43
N PHE A 6 -13.70 7.17 -36.86
CA PHE A 6 -12.24 7.02 -36.81
C PHE A 6 -11.63 6.65 -38.17
N LEU A 7 -12.35 5.89 -39.01
CA LEU A 7 -11.95 5.60 -40.39
C LEU A 7 -11.99 6.84 -41.28
N ASP A 8 -13.02 7.68 -41.12
CA ASP A 8 -13.17 8.91 -41.90
C ASP A 8 -12.20 10.02 -41.46
N ARG A 9 -11.62 9.92 -40.24
CA ARG A 9 -10.63 10.86 -39.69
C ARG A 9 -9.38 10.14 -39.18
N PRO A 10 -8.54 9.60 -40.07
CA PRO A 10 -7.38 8.80 -39.69
C PRO A 10 -6.33 9.57 -38.87
N VAL A 11 -6.16 10.88 -39.14
CA VAL A 11 -5.24 11.73 -38.37
C VAL A 11 -5.69 11.85 -36.91
N PHE A 12 -7.00 12.01 -36.66
CA PHE A 12 -7.55 12.11 -35.31
C PHE A 12 -7.36 10.81 -34.51
N ALA A 13 -7.59 9.66 -35.17
CA ALA A 13 -7.34 8.35 -34.57
C ALA A 13 -5.88 8.19 -34.11
N TRP A 14 -4.93 8.60 -34.96
CA TRP A 14 -3.50 8.55 -34.64
C TRP A 14 -3.11 9.49 -33.50
N VAL A 15 -3.67 10.69 -33.45
CA VAL A 15 -3.40 11.64 -32.35
C VAL A 15 -3.83 11.05 -31.01
N ILE A 16 -5.00 10.42 -30.94
CA ILE A 16 -5.46 9.76 -29.70
C ILE A 16 -4.54 8.60 -29.33
N ALA A 17 -4.18 7.75 -30.30
CA ALA A 17 -3.29 6.61 -30.06
C ALA A 17 -1.94 7.07 -29.49
N ILE A 18 -1.33 8.10 -30.10
CA ILE A 18 -0.07 8.69 -29.64
C ILE A 18 -0.23 9.33 -28.26
N SER A 19 -1.33 10.04 -28.02
CA SER A 19 -1.58 10.66 -26.72
C SER A 19 -1.66 9.61 -25.60
N ILE A 20 -2.36 8.48 -25.85
CA ILE A 20 -2.45 7.37 -24.90
C ILE A 20 -1.07 6.73 -24.68
N MET A 21 -0.29 6.51 -25.74
CA MET A 21 1.06 5.95 -25.61
C MET A 21 1.99 6.84 -24.80
N VAL A 22 1.96 8.17 -25.02
CA VAL A 22 2.78 9.14 -24.26
C VAL A 22 2.37 9.17 -22.80
N LEU A 23 1.07 9.25 -22.51
CA LEU A 23 0.56 9.23 -21.13
C LEU A 23 0.88 7.91 -20.42
N GLY A 24 0.74 6.78 -21.12
CA GLY A 24 1.10 5.47 -20.60
C GLY A 24 2.61 5.36 -20.32
N GLY A 25 3.46 5.85 -21.22
CA GLY A 25 4.90 5.88 -21.03
C GLY A 25 5.32 6.72 -19.82
N LEU A 26 4.69 7.89 -19.63
CA LEU A 26 4.92 8.72 -18.44
C LEU A 26 4.44 8.04 -17.16
N ALA A 27 3.31 7.32 -17.19
CA ALA A 27 2.80 6.59 -16.04
C ALA A 27 3.76 5.47 -15.61
N ILE A 28 4.34 4.72 -16.57
CA ILE A 28 5.31 3.65 -16.29
C ILE A 28 6.51 4.20 -15.52
N TYR A 29 7.01 5.40 -15.87
CA TYR A 29 8.14 6.02 -15.18
C TYR A 29 7.83 6.42 -13.73
N ASN A 30 6.56 6.70 -13.43
CA ASN A 30 6.11 7.09 -12.09
C ASN A 30 5.63 5.90 -11.24
N LEU A 31 5.50 4.70 -11.81
CA LEU A 31 5.05 3.53 -11.07
C LEU A 31 6.16 3.03 -10.13
N PRO A 32 5.87 2.81 -8.84
CA PRO A 32 6.83 2.19 -7.93
C PRO A 32 7.09 0.74 -8.35
N ILE A 33 8.35 0.33 -8.30
CA ILE A 33 8.78 -1.04 -8.60
C ILE A 33 8.92 -1.79 -7.28
N SER A 34 8.15 -2.87 -7.10
CA SER A 34 8.22 -3.77 -5.94
C SER A 34 8.31 -5.23 -6.42
N GLN A 35 9.18 -6.04 -5.79
CA GLN A 35 9.32 -7.46 -6.14
C GLN A 35 8.08 -8.29 -5.80
N TYR A 36 7.44 -7.95 -4.70
CA TYR A 36 6.15 -8.49 -4.27
C TYR A 36 5.27 -7.33 -3.83
N PRO A 37 3.94 -7.41 -3.99
CA PRO A 37 3.04 -6.51 -3.28
C PRO A 37 3.27 -6.66 -1.76
N PRO A 38 2.86 -5.68 -0.94
CA PRO A 38 2.93 -5.80 0.51
C PRO A 38 1.99 -6.93 0.98
N ILE A 39 2.54 -8.15 1.05
CA ILE A 39 1.86 -9.37 1.51
C ILE A 39 2.08 -9.63 3.00
N ALA A 40 3.08 -8.99 3.59
CA ALA A 40 3.36 -9.11 5.01
C ALA A 40 2.34 -8.25 5.78
N PRO A 41 1.64 -8.81 6.79
CA PRO A 41 0.80 -7.99 7.65
C PRO A 41 1.66 -6.93 8.35
N PRO A 42 1.18 -5.70 8.50
CA PRO A 42 1.92 -4.66 9.21
C PRO A 42 2.09 -5.11 10.67
N SER A 43 3.34 -5.16 11.15
CA SER A 43 3.65 -5.48 12.54
C SER A 43 4.01 -4.22 13.32
N ILE A 44 3.42 -4.08 14.51
CA ILE A 44 3.73 -3.01 15.45
C ILE A 44 4.49 -3.65 16.61
N TYR A 45 5.67 -3.11 16.93
CA TYR A 45 6.50 -3.58 18.04
C TYR A 45 6.46 -2.58 19.19
N ILE A 46 6.20 -3.07 20.40
CA ILE A 46 6.17 -2.26 21.62
C ILE A 46 7.24 -2.81 22.57
N SER A 47 8.15 -1.95 23.01
CA SER A 47 9.19 -2.28 24.00
C SER A 47 8.95 -1.49 25.28
N ALA A 48 8.92 -2.17 26.42
CA ALA A 48 8.79 -1.57 27.73
C ALA A 48 9.85 -2.15 28.68
N PHE A 49 10.34 -1.33 29.61
CA PHE A 49 11.37 -1.72 30.57
C PHE A 49 10.87 -1.45 31.98
N TYR A 50 10.88 -2.46 32.84
CA TYR A 50 10.59 -2.33 34.26
C TYR A 50 11.74 -2.90 35.10
N PRO A 51 12.77 -2.09 35.39
CA PRO A 51 13.98 -2.55 36.08
C PRO A 51 13.67 -2.97 37.53
N GLY A 52 14.23 -4.10 37.95
CA GLY A 52 14.06 -4.64 39.30
C GLY A 52 12.78 -5.47 39.50
N ALA A 53 11.91 -5.58 38.49
CA ALA A 53 10.74 -6.46 38.52
C ALA A 53 11.10 -7.88 38.06
N SER A 54 10.43 -8.90 38.64
CA SER A 54 10.50 -10.27 38.12
C SER A 54 9.77 -10.37 36.78
N ALA A 55 10.12 -11.36 35.96
CA ALA A 55 9.47 -11.58 34.66
C ALA A 55 7.94 -11.66 34.76
N GLU A 56 7.43 -12.38 35.78
CA GLU A 56 6.01 -12.50 36.09
C GLU A 56 5.35 -11.15 36.44
N THR A 57 6.07 -10.29 37.15
CA THR A 57 5.55 -8.95 37.51
C THR A 57 5.43 -8.06 36.26
N VAL A 58 6.41 -8.13 35.35
CA VAL A 58 6.39 -7.37 34.09
C VAL A 58 5.26 -7.86 33.18
N GLU A 59 5.07 -9.18 33.08
CA GLU A 59 3.98 -9.76 32.29
C GLU A 59 2.61 -9.29 32.77
N ASN A 60 2.33 -9.46 34.07
CA ASN A 60 1.02 -9.15 34.64
C ASN A 60 0.73 -7.64 34.71
N SER A 61 1.73 -6.81 34.97
CA SER A 61 1.51 -5.37 35.20
C SER A 61 1.75 -4.50 33.97
N VAL A 62 2.55 -4.95 33.00
CA VAL A 62 2.92 -4.15 31.84
C VAL A 62 2.42 -4.80 30.56
N THR A 63 2.79 -6.05 30.29
CA THR A 63 2.44 -6.73 29.04
C THR A 63 0.92 -6.92 28.90
N GLN A 64 0.25 -7.50 29.90
CA GLN A 64 -1.20 -7.73 29.84
C GLN A 64 -2.01 -6.44 29.69
N ILE A 65 -1.60 -5.35 30.35
CA ILE A 65 -2.27 -4.05 30.22
C ILE A 65 -2.13 -3.53 28.77
N ILE A 66 -0.94 -3.64 28.19
CA ILE A 66 -0.69 -3.22 26.80
C ILE A 66 -1.55 -4.07 25.85
N GLU A 67 -1.56 -5.40 25.99
CA GLU A 67 -2.36 -6.30 25.14
C GLU A 67 -3.86 -6.00 25.22
N GLN A 68 -4.38 -5.77 26.43
CA GLN A 68 -5.79 -5.44 26.61
C GLN A 68 -6.16 -4.10 25.97
N LYS A 69 -5.23 -3.12 25.95
CA LYS A 69 -5.43 -1.84 25.28
C LYS A 69 -5.27 -1.91 23.76
N MET A 70 -4.48 -2.84 23.27
CA MET A 70 -4.30 -3.10 21.83
C MET A 70 -5.43 -3.98 21.28
N THR A 71 -6.12 -4.75 22.13
CA THR A 71 -7.29 -5.54 21.77
C THR A 71 -8.43 -4.62 21.34
N GLY A 72 -8.78 -4.64 20.05
CA GLY A 72 -9.83 -3.81 19.46
C GLY A 72 -9.33 -2.70 18.54
N LEU A 73 -8.02 -2.59 18.31
CA LEU A 73 -7.50 -1.82 17.18
C LEU A 73 -7.85 -2.58 15.89
N GLU A 74 -8.64 -1.96 15.01
CA GLU A 74 -8.93 -2.50 13.69
C GLU A 74 -7.63 -2.57 12.87
N SER A 75 -7.40 -3.74 12.27
CA SER A 75 -6.27 -4.07 11.39
C SER A 75 -6.37 -3.42 10.02
#